data_AF-A0A9R0S4C1-F1
#
_entry.id   AF-A0A9R0S4C1-F1
#
_cell.length_a   1.000
_cell.length_b   1.000
_cell.length_c   1.000
_cell.angle_alpha   90.00
_cell.angle_beta   90.00
_cell.angle_gamma   90.00
#
_symmetry.space_group_name_H-M   'P 1'
#
loop_
_entity.id
_entity.type
_entity.pdbx_description
1 polymer ?
#
loop_
_entity_poly.entity_id
_entity_poly.type
_entity_poly.pdbx_seq_one_letter_code
_entity_poly.pdbx_strand_id
1 'polypeptide(L)'
;MLRSMSRSAVNYMAGCKTAVSNVVMAIVVMLTLLLITPLFKYTPNAILASIIINAVVSLVDYEAAYLIWKVDKMDFMALLGAFFGVVFASVEYGLLIAVAISLGKILLQVTRPRTALLGNLPRTTIYTNVEQYPEASKVPGVMIVRVDSAIYFTNSNYVKERILRWLRDEEEQQQEQKLSKTEFLIVELSHKETMDLLYFIITKLPIN
;
A
#
# COMPACT_ATOMS: atom_id res chain seq x y z
N MET A 1 -28.13 5.48 -7.37
CA MET A 1 -27.69 6.55 -6.45
C MET A 1 -26.30 7.06 -6.86
N LEU A 2 -26.14 7.56 -8.08
CA LEU A 2 -24.90 8.19 -8.55
C LEU A 2 -25.11 9.71 -8.51
N ARG A 3 -24.79 10.33 -7.37
CA ARG A 3 -24.78 11.79 -7.26
C ARG A 3 -23.54 12.30 -7.99
N SER A 4 -23.74 13.07 -9.06
CA SER A 4 -22.65 13.80 -9.72
C SER A 4 -21.97 14.70 -8.67
N MET A 5 -20.75 14.33 -8.28
CA MET A 5 -19.93 15.06 -7.31
C MET A 5 -19.72 16.52 -7.74
N SER A 6 -19.60 16.76 -9.05
CA SER A 6 -19.49 18.10 -9.63
C SER A 6 -20.74 18.96 -9.35
N ARG A 7 -21.95 18.42 -9.56
CA ARG A 7 -23.20 19.17 -9.29
C ARG A 7 -23.41 19.43 -7.79
N SER A 8 -23.04 18.47 -6.94
CA SER A 8 -23.13 18.62 -5.48
C SER A 8 -22.16 19.69 -4.96
N ALA A 9 -20.93 19.74 -5.48
CA ALA A 9 -19.93 20.72 -5.06
C ALA A 9 -20.36 22.16 -5.41
N VAL A 10 -20.88 22.37 -6.62
CA VAL A 10 -21.42 23.68 -7.02
C VAL A 10 -22.64 24.07 -6.17
N ASN A 11 -23.54 23.12 -5.88
CA ASN A 11 -24.71 23.38 -5.04
C ASN A 11 -24.32 23.72 -3.58
N TYR A 12 -23.27 23.09 -3.07
CA TYR A 12 -22.69 23.38 -1.77
C TYR A 12 -22.03 24.78 -1.73
N MET A 13 -21.25 25.13 -2.76
CA MET A 13 -20.66 26.47 -2.90
C MET A 13 -21.70 27.57 -3.06
N ALA A 14 -22.85 27.28 -3.68
CA ALA A 14 -23.99 28.19 -3.81
C ALA A 14 -24.79 28.37 -2.50
N GLY A 15 -24.41 27.70 -1.40
CA GLY A 15 -25.03 27.87 -0.09
C GLY A 15 -26.37 27.16 0.10
N CYS A 16 -26.73 26.24 -0.81
CA CYS A 16 -28.01 25.53 -0.76
C CYS A 16 -27.99 24.39 0.28
N LYS A 17 -28.94 24.44 1.23
CA LYS A 17 -29.03 23.48 2.35
C LYS A 17 -30.17 22.46 2.23
N THR A 18 -31.03 22.56 1.22
CA THR A 18 -32.28 21.79 1.12
C THR A 18 -32.41 21.05 -0.22
N ALA A 19 -33.19 19.96 -0.24
CA ALA A 19 -33.47 19.17 -1.44
C ALA A 19 -34.25 19.95 -2.51
N VAL A 20 -34.85 21.09 -2.14
CA VAL A 20 -35.56 22.00 -3.05
C VAL A 20 -34.64 22.53 -4.14
N SER A 21 -33.34 22.71 -3.85
CA SER A 21 -32.36 23.14 -4.86
C SER A 21 -32.28 22.19 -6.07
N ASN A 22 -32.35 20.87 -5.83
CA ASN A 22 -32.35 19.90 -6.93
C ASN A 22 -33.62 19.98 -7.78
N VAL A 23 -34.77 20.29 -7.16
CA VAL A 23 -36.04 20.48 -7.87
C VAL A 23 -35.99 21.73 -8.73
N VAL A 24 -35.51 22.85 -8.18
CA VAL A 24 -35.33 24.10 -8.93
C VAL A 24 -34.35 23.90 -10.09
N MET A 25 -33.21 23.24 -9.86
CA MET A 25 -32.25 22.91 -10.92
C MET A 25 -32.88 22.06 -12.02
N ALA A 26 -33.69 21.06 -11.67
CA ALA A 26 -34.38 20.23 -12.66
C ALA A 26 -35.40 21.02 -13.49
N ILE A 27 -36.16 21.92 -12.85
CA ILE A 27 -37.13 22.81 -13.53
C ILE A 27 -36.39 23.76 -14.48
N VAL A 28 -35.28 24.37 -14.02
CA VAL A 28 -34.46 25.26 -14.86
C VAL A 28 -33.90 24.51 -16.05
N VAL A 29 -33.37 23.29 -15.86
CA VAL A 29 -32.88 22.44 -16.96
C VAL A 29 -34.02 22.12 -17.94
N MET A 30 -35.20 21.76 -17.45
CA MET A 30 -36.36 21.49 -18.28
C MET A 30 -36.80 22.72 -19.11
N LEU A 31 -36.82 23.90 -18.49
CA LEU A 31 -37.11 25.16 -19.20
C LEU A 31 -36.05 25.50 -20.25
N THR A 32 -34.75 25.32 -19.93
CA THR A 32 -33.68 25.53 -20.91
C THR A 32 -33.80 24.57 -22.09
N LEU A 33 -34.18 23.31 -21.86
CA LEU A 33 -34.39 22.33 -22.93
C LEU A 33 -35.65 22.63 -23.77
N LEU A 34 -36.67 23.29 -23.24
CA LEU A 34 -37.85 23.64 -24.02
C LEU A 34 -37.68 24.95 -24.81
N LEU A 35 -37.04 25.96 -24.21
CA LEU A 35 -36.95 27.30 -24.79
C LEU A 35 -35.63 27.56 -25.54
N ILE A 36 -34.50 27.00 -25.06
CA ILE A 36 -33.14 27.36 -25.52
C ILE A 36 -32.53 26.26 -26.40
N THR A 37 -33.12 25.06 -26.47
CA THR A 37 -32.73 24.00 -27.45
C THR A 37 -32.55 24.47 -28.90
N PRO A 38 -33.40 25.35 -29.50
CA PRO A 38 -33.14 25.84 -30.86
C PRO A 38 -31.84 26.65 -30.98
N LEU A 39 -31.41 27.31 -29.90
CA LEU A 39 -30.14 28.05 -29.84
C LEU A 39 -28.94 27.09 -29.75
N PHE A 40 -29.09 25.99 -28.99
CA PHE A 40 -28.03 24.99 -28.84
C PHE A 40 -27.74 24.18 -30.12
N LYS A 41 -28.67 24.12 -31.08
CA LYS A 41 -28.47 23.42 -32.37
C LYS A 41 -27.25 23.92 -33.15
N TYR A 42 -26.87 25.18 -32.98
CA TYR A 42 -25.75 25.80 -33.67
C TYR A 42 -24.45 25.80 -32.85
N THR A 43 -24.42 25.13 -31.69
CA THR A 43 -23.23 25.10 -30.84
C THR A 43 -22.10 24.35 -31.55
N PRO A 44 -20.97 25.01 -31.85
CA PRO A 44 -19.82 24.34 -32.46
C PRO A 44 -19.26 23.27 -31.53
N ASN A 45 -18.87 22.12 -32.09
CA ASN A 45 -18.23 21.03 -31.34
C ASN A 45 -16.98 21.49 -30.55
N ALA A 46 -16.33 22.57 -30.98
CA ALA A 46 -15.20 23.18 -30.30
C ALA A 46 -15.53 23.65 -28.87
N ILE A 47 -16.73 24.21 -28.65
CA ILE A 47 -17.15 24.68 -27.32
C ILE A 47 -17.37 23.48 -26.40
N LEU A 48 -18.02 22.43 -26.90
CA LEU A 48 -18.23 21.19 -26.13
C LEU A 48 -16.90 20.52 -25.77
N ALA A 49 -15.96 20.44 -26.71
CA ALA A 49 -14.63 19.90 -26.47
C ALA A 49 -13.88 20.69 -25.39
N SER A 50 -13.93 22.03 -25.44
CA SER A 50 -13.30 22.90 -24.42
C SER A 50 -13.87 22.66 -23.02
N ILE A 51 -15.20 22.54 -22.89
CA ILE A 51 -15.85 22.26 -21.60
C ILE A 51 -15.42 20.89 -21.06
N ILE A 52 -15.35 19.86 -21.91
CA ILE A 52 -14.92 18.52 -21.52
C ILE A 52 -13.46 18.51 -21.07
N ILE A 53 -12.55 19.12 -21.84
CA ILE A 53 -11.13 19.17 -21.51
C ILE A 53 -10.93 19.87 -20.15
N ASN A 54 -11.58 21.02 -19.92
CA ASN A 54 -11.48 21.73 -18.66
C ASN A 54 -11.98 20.90 -17.47
N ALA A 55 -13.08 20.15 -17.66
CA ALA A 55 -13.61 19.25 -16.64
C ALA A 55 -12.67 18.07 -16.33
N VAL A 56 -12.06 17.48 -17.35
CA VAL A 56 -11.11 16.36 -17.19
C VAL A 56 -9.82 16.82 -16.52
N VAL A 57 -9.27 17.97 -16.93
CA VAL A 57 -8.06 18.54 -16.31
C VAL A 57 -8.27 18.79 -14.82
N SER A 58 -9.44 19.28 -14.41
CA SER A 58 -9.78 19.47 -12.99
C SER A 58 -9.91 18.16 -12.21
N LEU A 59 -10.05 17.02 -12.88
CA LEU A 59 -10.19 15.70 -12.24
C LEU A 59 -8.83 15.00 -12.08
N VAL A 60 -7.83 15.37 -12.87
CA VAL A 60 -6.49 14.78 -12.81
C VAL A 60 -5.69 15.43 -11.68
N ASP A 61 -5.42 14.66 -10.64
CA ASP A 61 -4.56 15.07 -9.52
C ASP A 61 -3.11 14.61 -9.76
N TYR A 62 -2.29 15.53 -10.26
CA TYR A 62 -0.87 15.27 -10.52
C TYR A 62 -0.04 15.09 -9.24
N GLU A 63 -0.46 15.73 -8.14
CA GLU A 63 0.26 15.67 -6.87
C GLU A 63 0.11 14.29 -6.23
N ALA A 64 -1.10 13.72 -6.30
CA ALA A 64 -1.36 12.35 -5.91
C ALA A 64 -0.52 11.34 -6.71
N ALA A 65 -0.41 11.52 -8.03
CA ALA A 65 0.41 10.65 -8.88
C ALA A 65 1.90 10.70 -8.50
N TYR A 66 2.43 11.89 -8.20
CA TYR A 66 3.81 12.06 -7.75
C TYR A 66 4.06 11.47 -6.36
N LEU A 67 3.10 11.63 -5.43
CA LEU A 67 3.16 11.04 -4.11
C LEU A 67 3.24 9.50 -4.20
N ILE A 68 2.40 8.88 -5.04
CA ILE A 68 2.41 7.43 -5.25
C ILE A 68 3.77 6.97 -5.80
N TRP A 69 4.33 7.68 -6.78
CA TRP A 69 5.66 7.37 -7.32
C TRP A 69 6.76 7.39 -6.24
N LYS A 70 6.69 8.34 -5.29
CA LYS A 70 7.68 8.47 -4.21
C LYS A 70 7.50 7.42 -3.11
N VAL A 71 6.28 6.97 -2.85
CA VAL A 71 5.96 6.01 -1.78
C VAL A 71 6.21 4.58 -2.23
N ASP A 72 5.63 4.15 -3.35
CA ASP A 72 5.70 2.76 -3.80
C ASP A 72 5.69 2.64 -5.34
N LYS A 73 6.78 2.10 -5.88
CA LYS A 73 6.94 1.88 -7.33
C LYS A 73 5.95 0.85 -7.89
N MET A 74 5.46 -0.08 -7.07
CA MET A 74 4.49 -1.10 -7.51
C MET A 74 3.09 -0.50 -7.68
N ASP A 75 2.69 0.43 -6.78
CA ASP A 75 1.42 1.14 -6.91
C ASP A 75 1.42 2.06 -8.13
N PHE A 76 2.56 2.66 -8.43
CA PHE A 76 2.71 3.41 -9.67
C PHE A 76 2.58 2.53 -10.92
N MET A 77 3.12 1.30 -10.87
CA MET A 77 2.95 0.34 -11.96
C MET A 77 1.47 -0.05 -12.14
N ALA A 78 0.73 -0.19 -11.04
CA ALA A 78 -0.72 -0.42 -11.06
C ALA A 78 -1.46 0.76 -11.70
N LEU A 79 -1.09 1.99 -11.34
CA LEU A 79 -1.66 3.21 -11.89
C LEU A 79 -1.40 3.33 -13.41
N LEU A 80 -0.16 3.10 -13.85
CA LEU A 80 0.18 3.09 -15.27
C LEU A 80 -0.55 1.98 -16.02
N GLY A 81 -0.58 0.77 -15.45
CA GLY A 81 -1.29 -0.37 -16.03
C GLY A 81 -2.78 -0.07 -16.20
N ALA A 82 -3.40 0.57 -15.20
CA ALA A 82 -4.78 1.03 -15.28
C ALA A 82 -4.96 2.09 -16.38
N PHE A 83 -4.10 3.12 -16.39
CA PHE A 83 -4.15 4.20 -17.36
C PHE A 83 -4.04 3.69 -18.81
N PHE A 84 -3.01 2.91 -19.10
CA PHE A 84 -2.82 2.32 -20.42
C PHE A 84 -3.92 1.30 -20.75
N GLY A 85 -4.40 0.53 -19.77
CA GLY A 85 -5.51 -0.39 -19.95
C GLY A 85 -6.80 0.32 -20.38
N VAL A 86 -7.11 1.48 -19.80
CA VAL A 86 -8.26 2.29 -20.22
C VAL A 86 -8.06 2.91 -21.60
N VAL A 87 -6.86 3.43 -21.89
CA VAL A 87 -6.56 4.12 -23.15
C VAL A 87 -6.56 3.16 -24.34
N PHE A 88 -6.01 1.95 -24.19
CA PHE A 88 -5.84 1.00 -25.31
C PHE A 88 -6.97 -0.02 -25.45
N ALA A 89 -7.65 -0.40 -24.36
CA ALA A 89 -8.66 -1.44 -24.39
C ALA A 89 -10.05 -0.89 -24.03
N SER A 90 -10.32 -0.69 -22.74
CA SER A 90 -11.57 -0.11 -22.24
C SER A 90 -11.46 0.19 -20.74
N VAL A 91 -12.43 0.95 -20.21
CA VAL A 91 -12.54 1.22 -18.78
C VAL A 91 -12.63 -0.06 -17.95
N GLU A 92 -13.32 -1.09 -18.46
CA GLU A 92 -13.49 -2.39 -17.79
C GLU A 92 -12.15 -3.11 -17.64
N TYR A 93 -11.36 -3.19 -18.71
CA TYR A 93 -10.05 -3.85 -18.69
C TYR A 93 -9.02 -3.07 -17.86
N GLY A 94 -9.00 -1.75 -17.96
CA GLY A 94 -8.11 -0.92 -17.14
C GLY A 94 -8.38 -1.09 -15.64
N LEU A 95 -9.66 -1.17 -15.25
CA LEU A 95 -10.05 -1.45 -13.87
C LEU A 95 -9.62 -2.87 -13.42
N LEU A 96 -9.85 -3.89 -14.26
CA LEU A 96 -9.44 -5.26 -13.95
C LEU A 96 -7.94 -5.38 -13.72
N ILE A 97 -7.12 -4.75 -14.58
CA ILE A 97 -5.66 -4.73 -14.44
C ILE A 97 -5.25 -4.05 -13.13
N ALA A 98 -5.85 -2.89 -12.81
CA ALA A 98 -5.56 -2.15 -11.58
C ALA A 98 -5.84 -3.00 -10.33
N VAL A 99 -7.01 -3.64 -10.29
CA VAL A 99 -7.43 -4.49 -9.18
C VAL A 99 -6.55 -5.73 -9.07
N ALA A 100 -6.21 -6.38 -10.19
CA ALA A 100 -5.34 -7.54 -10.20
C ALA A 100 -3.94 -7.23 -9.65
N ILE A 101 -3.35 -6.09 -10.05
CA ILE A 101 -2.05 -5.65 -9.52
C ILE A 101 -2.15 -5.30 -8.03
N SER A 102 -3.20 -4.60 -7.61
CA SER A 102 -3.41 -4.26 -6.20
C SER A 102 -3.58 -5.51 -5.32
N LEU A 103 -4.35 -6.50 -5.78
CA LEU A 103 -4.51 -7.78 -5.08
C LEU A 103 -3.20 -8.56 -5.05
N GLY A 104 -2.47 -8.61 -6.17
CA GLY A 104 -1.16 -9.24 -6.25
C GLY A 104 -0.17 -8.61 -5.26
N LYS A 105 -0.17 -7.28 -5.13
CA LYS A 105 0.65 -6.56 -4.15
C LYS A 105 0.29 -6.95 -2.72
N ILE A 106 -1.00 -6.95 -2.37
CA ILE A 106 -1.46 -7.33 -1.03
C ILE A 106 -0.99 -8.76 -0.72
N LEU A 107 -1.14 -9.69 -1.68
CA LEU A 107 -0.69 -11.07 -1.51
C LEU A 107 0.84 -11.17 -1.33
N LEU A 108 1.61 -10.39 -2.09
CA LEU A 108 3.07 -10.31 -1.94
C LEU A 108 3.48 -9.73 -0.57
N GLN A 109 2.76 -8.73 -0.08
CA GLN A 109 3.02 -8.12 1.22
C GLN A 109 2.72 -9.09 2.38
N VAL A 110 1.65 -9.89 2.25
CA VAL A 110 1.31 -10.94 3.23
C VAL A 110 2.33 -12.07 3.22
N THR A 111 2.86 -12.43 2.04
CA THR A 111 3.81 -13.53 1.87
C THR A 111 5.26 -13.16 2.20
N ARG A 112 5.65 -11.88 2.06
CA ARG A 112 7.00 -11.38 2.44
C ARG A 112 6.92 -10.43 3.63
N PRO A 113 6.78 -10.97 4.85
CA PRO A 113 6.78 -10.15 6.03
C PRO A 113 8.14 -9.51 6.29
N ARG A 114 8.12 -8.28 6.79
CA ARG A 114 9.34 -7.62 7.25
C ARG A 114 9.85 -8.36 8.49
N THR A 115 11.08 -8.81 8.40
CA THR A 115 11.83 -9.43 9.49
C THR A 115 13.01 -8.52 9.78
N ALA A 116 13.27 -8.24 11.05
CA ALA A 116 14.32 -7.33 11.49
C ALA A 116 15.17 -8.02 12.56
N LEU A 117 16.49 -7.88 12.45
CA LEU A 117 17.43 -8.30 13.49
C LEU A 117 17.50 -7.18 14.53
N LEU A 118 17.30 -7.47 15.82
CA LEU A 118 17.43 -6.47 16.87
C LEU A 118 18.80 -6.53 17.54
N GLY A 119 19.33 -5.36 17.88
CA GLY A 119 20.53 -5.17 18.70
C GLY A 119 20.21 -4.27 19.90
N ASN A 120 21.00 -4.38 20.96
CA ASN A 120 20.85 -3.54 22.15
C ASN A 120 21.51 -2.18 21.90
N LEU A 121 20.79 -1.09 22.18
CA LEU A 121 21.39 0.24 22.12
C LEU A 121 22.19 0.51 23.42
N PRO A 122 23.48 0.84 23.33
CA PRO A 122 24.37 0.93 24.48
C PRO A 122 23.84 1.89 25.54
N ARG A 123 23.85 1.45 26.81
CA ARG A 123 23.33 2.16 27.99
C ARG A 123 21.80 2.29 28.06
N THR A 124 21.06 1.51 27.28
CA THR A 124 19.60 1.45 27.37
C THR A 124 19.08 0.00 27.38
N THR A 125 17.84 -0.20 27.84
CA THR A 125 17.12 -1.48 27.74
C THR A 125 16.36 -1.60 26.40
N ILE A 126 16.65 -0.73 25.43
CA ILE A 126 15.92 -0.65 24.17
C ILE A 126 16.64 -1.50 23.12
N TYR A 127 15.88 -2.41 22.51
CA TYR A 127 16.33 -3.21 21.38
C TYR A 127 15.77 -2.60 20.09
N THR A 128 16.63 -2.30 19.12
CA THR A 128 16.27 -1.67 17.84
C THR A 128 16.94 -2.38 16.68
N ASN A 129 16.47 -2.14 15.46
CA ASN A 129 17.00 -2.80 14.26
C ASN A 129 18.46 -2.41 14.00
N VAL A 130 19.36 -3.40 13.96
CA VAL A 130 20.82 -3.20 13.74
C VAL A 130 21.12 -2.65 12.34
N GLU A 131 20.29 -2.94 11.33
CA GLU A 131 20.45 -2.39 9.99
C GLU A 131 20.08 -0.90 9.92
N GLN A 132 19.16 -0.45 10.78
CA GLN A 132 18.68 0.93 10.79
C GLN A 132 19.48 1.82 11.76
N TYR A 133 20.05 1.24 12.82
CA TYR A 133 20.85 1.93 13.83
C TYR A 133 22.18 1.20 14.05
N PRO A 134 23.28 1.63 13.40
CA PRO A 134 24.59 0.99 13.53
C PRO A 134 25.19 1.14 14.94
N GLU A 135 24.63 2.00 15.79
CA GLU A 135 25.01 2.11 17.21
C GLU A 135 24.47 0.94 18.06
N ALA A 136 23.50 0.17 17.56
CA ALA A 136 22.98 -0.99 18.26
C ALA A 136 24.01 -2.13 18.23
N SER A 137 24.47 -2.54 19.40
CA SER A 137 25.44 -3.63 19.55
C SER A 137 24.70 -4.95 19.78
N LYS A 138 25.10 -5.99 19.05
CA LYS A 138 24.59 -7.35 19.25
C LYS A 138 25.13 -7.92 20.56
N VAL A 139 24.32 -8.70 21.27
CA VAL A 139 24.75 -9.37 22.51
C VAL A 139 25.41 -10.70 22.12
N PRO A 140 26.67 -10.95 22.52
CA PRO A 140 27.34 -12.23 22.25
C PRO A 140 26.52 -13.43 22.74
N GLY A 141 26.31 -14.42 21.87
CA GLY A 141 25.60 -15.66 22.21
C GLY A 141 24.07 -15.60 22.17
N VAL A 142 23.46 -14.43 21.95
CA VAL A 142 22.00 -14.25 21.90
C VAL A 142 21.57 -13.54 20.61
N MET A 143 20.79 -14.22 19.79
CA MET A 143 20.22 -13.65 18.59
C MET A 143 18.75 -13.27 18.82
N ILE A 144 18.40 -11.99 18.64
CA ILE A 144 17.03 -11.50 18.79
C ILE A 144 16.48 -11.10 17.42
N VAL A 145 15.41 -11.76 16.98
CA VAL A 145 14.76 -11.52 15.69
C VAL A 145 13.35 -11.01 15.93
N ARG A 146 13.02 -9.84 15.36
CA ARG A 146 11.64 -9.36 15.27
C ARG A 146 11.01 -9.86 13.99
N VAL A 147 9.82 -10.41 14.13
CA VAL A 147 8.93 -10.62 12.99
C VAL A 147 7.76 -9.65 13.16
N ASP A 148 7.76 -8.60 12.34
CA ASP A 148 6.78 -7.51 12.39
C ASP A 148 5.43 -7.89 11.74
N SER A 149 5.21 -9.16 11.43
CA SER A 149 3.97 -9.66 10.84
C SER A 149 3.44 -10.88 11.60
N ALA A 150 2.17 -11.20 11.36
CA ALA A 150 1.66 -12.54 11.61
C ALA A 150 2.41 -13.57 10.73
N ILE A 151 2.82 -14.69 11.32
CA ILE A 151 3.38 -15.82 10.57
C ILE A 151 2.22 -16.80 10.30
N TYR A 152 1.94 -17.01 9.03
CA TYR A 152 1.02 -18.02 8.51
C TYR A 152 1.80 -19.21 7.97
N PHE A 153 1.13 -20.33 7.73
CA PHE A 153 1.77 -21.50 7.11
C PHE A 153 2.47 -21.15 5.79
N THR A 154 1.90 -20.26 4.98
CA THR A 154 2.45 -19.85 3.68
C THR A 154 3.74 -19.03 3.76
N ASN A 155 3.94 -18.22 4.80
CA ASN A 155 5.16 -17.41 4.97
C ASN A 155 6.17 -18.01 5.98
N SER A 156 5.77 -19.05 6.72
CA SER A 156 6.61 -19.75 7.70
C SER A 156 7.93 -20.27 7.14
N ASN A 157 7.91 -20.86 5.94
CA ASN A 157 9.12 -21.35 5.27
C ASN A 157 10.09 -20.21 4.91
N TYR A 158 9.56 -19.08 4.45
CA TYR A 158 10.38 -17.90 4.13
C TYR A 158 11.06 -17.34 5.38
N VAL A 159 10.31 -17.23 6.48
CA VAL A 159 10.85 -16.77 7.77
C VAL A 159 11.88 -17.77 8.31
N LYS A 160 11.61 -19.07 8.24
CA LYS A 160 12.55 -20.12 8.65
C LYS A 160 13.85 -20.07 7.86
N GLU A 161 13.78 -19.99 6.54
CA GLU A 161 14.98 -19.89 5.68
C GLU A 161 15.74 -18.59 5.89
N ARG A 162 15.06 -17.50 6.22
CA ARG A 162 15.70 -16.22 6.55
C ARG A 162 16.46 -16.31 7.88
N ILE A 163 15.82 -16.83 8.92
CA ILE A 163 16.43 -17.05 10.23
C ILE A 163 17.61 -18.01 10.12
N LEU A 164 17.47 -19.11 9.38
CA LEU A 164 18.56 -20.08 9.14
C LEU A 164 19.74 -19.52 8.34
N ARG A 165 19.52 -18.51 7.50
CA ARG A 165 20.60 -17.80 6.82
C ARG A 165 21.34 -16.91 7.80
N TRP A 166 20.63 -16.10 8.56
CA TRP A 166 21.25 -15.26 9.58
C TRP A 166 22.00 -16.06 10.65
N LEU A 167 21.48 -17.23 11.05
CA LEU A 167 22.17 -18.11 11.98
C LEU A 167 23.50 -18.62 11.40
N ARG A 168 23.53 -18.95 10.09
CA ARG A 168 24.77 -19.35 9.39
C ARG A 168 25.76 -18.20 9.27
N ASP A 169 25.29 -17.01 8.90
CA ASP A 169 26.14 -15.82 8.79
C ASP A 169 26.75 -15.44 10.16
N GLU A 170 25.97 -15.59 11.24
CA GLU A 170 26.44 -15.40 12.63
C GLU A 170 27.43 -16.49 13.07
N GLU A 171 27.19 -17.77 12.73
CA GLU A 171 28.11 -18.87 13.04
C GLU A 171 29.48 -18.69 12.34
N GLU A 172 29.49 -18.21 11.08
CA GLU A 172 30.72 -17.88 10.37
C GLU A 172 31.46 -16.70 11.02
N GLN A 173 30.76 -15.63 11.41
CA GLN A 173 31.36 -14.47 12.10
C GLN A 173 31.86 -14.81 13.51
N GLN A 174 31.14 -15.66 14.24
CA GLN A 174 31.53 -16.10 15.59
C GLN A 174 32.71 -17.08 15.55
N GLN A 175 32.82 -17.92 14.51
CA GLN A 175 34.00 -18.76 14.26
C GLN A 175 35.25 -17.92 13.97
N GLU A 176 35.13 -16.85 13.17
CA GLU A 176 36.23 -15.92 12.91
C GLU A 176 36.66 -15.14 14.16
N GLN A 177 35.71 -14.80 15.05
CA GLN A 177 35.97 -13.97 16.22
C GLN A 177 36.18 -14.76 17.54
N LYS A 178 36.22 -16.11 17.50
CA LYS A 178 36.36 -17.00 18.68
C LYS A 178 35.33 -16.72 19.80
N LEU A 179 34.13 -16.27 19.45
CA LEU A 179 33.05 -16.05 20.42
C LEU A 179 32.22 -17.33 20.62
N SER A 180 31.51 -17.41 21.74
CA SER A 180 30.66 -18.55 22.05
C SER A 180 29.57 -18.71 20.99
N LYS A 181 29.32 -19.97 20.59
CA LYS A 181 28.22 -20.34 19.71
C LYS A 181 26.91 -19.74 20.22
N THR A 182 26.06 -19.25 19.31
CA THR A 182 24.74 -18.74 19.65
C THR A 182 23.94 -19.79 20.41
N GLU A 183 23.66 -19.55 21.69
CA GLU A 183 23.05 -20.52 22.60
C GLU A 183 21.54 -20.27 22.74
N PHE A 184 21.09 -19.02 22.50
CA PHE A 184 19.69 -18.63 22.60
C PHE A 184 19.21 -17.80 21.40
N LEU A 185 18.12 -18.24 20.76
CA LEU A 185 17.38 -17.50 19.73
C LEU A 185 16.06 -16.99 20.32
N ILE A 186 15.92 -15.68 20.44
CA ILE A 186 14.69 -15.02 20.91
C ILE A 186 13.97 -14.46 19.69
N VAL A 187 12.77 -14.98 19.41
CA VAL A 187 11.93 -14.44 18.34
C VAL A 187 10.81 -13.61 18.96
N GLU A 188 10.87 -12.29 18.78
CA GLU A 188 9.82 -11.38 19.17
C GLU A 188 8.77 -11.30 18.05
N LEU A 189 7.54 -11.70 18.38
CA LEU A 189 6.40 -11.68 17.46
C LEU A 189 5.54 -10.47 17.75
N SER A 190 5.26 -9.66 16.72
CA SER A 190 4.33 -8.53 16.84
C SER A 190 2.86 -9.00 17.03
N HIS A 191 2.51 -10.21 16.59
CA HIS A 191 1.15 -10.76 16.66
C HIS A 191 1.08 -12.04 17.51
N LYS A 192 0.17 -12.07 18.49
CA LYS A 192 0.00 -13.19 19.43
C LYS A 192 -0.49 -14.50 18.78
N GLU A 193 -1.25 -14.43 17.69
CA GLU A 193 -1.80 -15.59 16.96
C GLU A 193 -0.73 -16.47 16.28
N THR A 194 0.54 -16.06 16.37
CA THR A 194 1.67 -16.69 15.71
C THR A 194 2.43 -17.69 16.60
N MET A 195 2.09 -17.80 17.88
CA MET A 195 2.86 -18.61 18.85
C MET A 195 2.92 -20.11 18.49
N ASP A 196 1.82 -20.70 18.02
CA ASP A 196 1.75 -22.15 17.74
C ASP A 196 2.65 -22.56 16.56
N LEU A 197 2.67 -21.76 15.49
CA LEU A 197 3.52 -21.99 14.32
C LEU A 197 4.99 -21.73 14.62
N LEU A 198 5.31 -20.73 15.45
CA LEU A 198 6.68 -20.45 15.85
C LEU A 198 7.25 -21.59 16.71
N TYR A 199 6.47 -22.11 17.68
CA TYR A 199 6.88 -23.26 18.47
C TYR A 199 7.18 -24.47 17.57
N PHE A 200 6.34 -24.72 16.56
CA PHE A 200 6.58 -25.77 15.57
C PHE A 200 7.88 -25.54 14.75
N ILE A 201 8.20 -24.30 14.37
CA ILE A 201 9.44 -23.98 13.64
C ILE A 201 10.67 -24.16 14.53
N ILE A 202 10.65 -23.66 15.77
CA ILE A 202 11.75 -23.75 16.74
C ILE A 202 12.02 -25.20 17.14
N THR A 203 10.99 -26.01 17.38
CA THR A 203 11.15 -27.43 17.72
C THR A 203 11.76 -28.25 16.56
N LYS A 204 11.70 -27.74 15.33
CA LYS A 204 12.30 -28.34 14.12
C LYS A 204 13.57 -27.62 13.64
N LEU A 205 14.08 -26.65 14.39
CA LEU A 205 15.40 -26.09 14.15
C LEU A 205 16.42 -27.02 14.82
N PRO A 206 17.43 -27.51 14.08
CA PRO A 206 18.50 -28.29 14.67
C PRO A 206 19.40 -27.33 15.44
N ILE A 207 19.01 -26.98 16.66
CA ILE A 207 19.91 -26.33 17.61
C ILE A 207 20.62 -27.49 18.33
N ASN A 208 21.81 -27.84 17.84
CA ASN A 208 22.70 -28.82 18.46
C ASN A 208 23.97 -28.11 18.90
#